data_AF-A0A075H973-F1
#
_entry.id   AF-A0A075H973-F1
#
_cell.length_a   1.000
_cell.length_b   1.000
_cell.length_c   1.000
_cell.angle_alpha   90.00
_cell.angle_beta   90.00
_cell.angle_gamma   90.00
#
_symmetry.space_group_name_H-M   'P 1'
#
loop_
_entity.id
_entity.type
_entity.pdbx_description
1 polymer ?
#
loop_
_entity_poly.entity_id
_entity_poly.type
_entity_poly.pdbx_seq_one_letter_code
_entity_poly.pdbx_strand_id
1 'polypeptide(L)'
;MQLGPKYALQLQRDAIEYGRRLAPQEIPGHLLRTLALVAHEQPMLQSELKRRMGDRVYEHVGELLELGMLERERSGRSFALSVTEAFDEYFGIIAATQAERRAFLEQALGAP
;
A
#
# COMPACT_ATOMS: atom_id res chain seq x y z
N MET A 1 9.63 -36.00 16.36
CA MET A 1 9.73 -34.57 15.96
C MET A 1 8.40 -34.18 15.34
N GLN A 2 7.59 -33.41 16.06
CA GLN A 2 6.21 -33.13 15.70
C GLN A 2 6.14 -31.70 15.15
N LEU A 3 6.05 -31.56 13.83
CA LEU A 3 5.68 -30.29 13.18
C LEU A 3 4.16 -30.26 13.08
N GLY A 4 3.54 -29.26 13.71
CA GLY A 4 2.08 -29.08 13.75
C GLY A 4 1.46 -28.84 12.36
N PRO A 5 0.13 -28.93 12.24
CA PRO A 5 -0.57 -28.83 10.97
C PRO A 5 -0.53 -27.38 10.46
N LYS A 6 0.30 -27.11 9.44
CA LYS A 6 0.24 -25.88 8.67
C LYS A 6 -0.75 -26.08 7.53
N TYR A 7 -1.85 -25.34 7.54
CA TYR A 7 -2.75 -25.24 6.39
C TYR A 7 -2.18 -24.19 5.44
N ALA A 8 -2.02 -24.54 4.17
CA ALA A 8 -1.69 -23.61 3.10
C ALA A 8 -2.88 -23.55 2.12
N LEU A 9 -3.51 -22.38 2.01
CA LEU A 9 -4.49 -22.10 0.96
C LEU A 9 -3.74 -21.88 -0.35
N GLN A 10 -3.75 -22.86 -1.24
CA GLN A 10 -3.30 -22.70 -2.62
C GLN A 10 -4.50 -22.26 -3.48
N LEU A 11 -4.35 -21.13 -4.17
CA LEU A 11 -5.34 -20.64 -5.13
C LEU A 11 -5.51 -21.65 -6.30
N GLN A 12 -6.77 -21.90 -6.64
CA GLN A 12 -7.23 -22.82 -7.68
C GLN A 12 -6.65 -22.46 -9.06
N ARG A 13 -6.23 -23.48 -9.80
CA ARG A 13 -5.39 -23.38 -11.01
C ARG A 13 -6.10 -22.91 -12.30
N ASP A 14 -7.36 -22.49 -12.22
CA ASP A 14 -8.19 -22.23 -13.42
C ASP A 14 -8.46 -20.73 -13.70
N ALA A 15 -7.63 -19.84 -13.16
CA ALA A 15 -7.61 -18.40 -13.52
C ALA A 15 -6.34 -18.04 -14.32
N ILE A 16 -5.72 -19.02 -14.97
CA ILE A 16 -4.43 -18.90 -15.68
C ILE A 16 -4.68 -18.71 -17.18
N GLU A 17 -5.23 -17.56 -17.58
CA GLU A 17 -5.09 -17.13 -18.98
C GLU A 17 -4.81 -15.62 -19.16
N TYR A 18 -4.96 -14.81 -18.11
CA TYR A 18 -4.49 -13.42 -18.09
C TYR A 18 -3.28 -13.18 -17.15
N GLY A 19 -2.81 -14.24 -16.47
CA GLY A 19 -1.87 -14.21 -15.34
C GLY A 19 -0.38 -13.94 -15.63
N ARG A 20 0.00 -13.36 -16.78
CA ARG A 20 1.40 -12.95 -17.03
C ARG A 20 1.66 -11.44 -16.90
N ARG A 21 0.62 -10.60 -16.89
CA ARG A 21 0.72 -9.16 -16.57
C ARG A 21 0.11 -8.81 -15.21
N LEU A 22 -0.47 -9.81 -14.53
CA LEU A 22 -1.37 -9.73 -13.37
C LEU A 22 -0.86 -10.51 -12.15
N ALA A 23 0.44 -10.82 -12.09
CA ALA A 23 1.04 -11.01 -10.77
C ALA A 23 1.23 -9.59 -10.24
N PRO A 24 0.57 -9.17 -9.15
CA PRO A 24 0.92 -7.91 -8.51
C PRO A 24 2.43 -7.95 -8.30
N GLN A 25 3.17 -6.94 -8.75
CA GLN A 25 4.56 -6.84 -8.34
C GLN A 25 4.52 -6.83 -6.81
N GLU A 26 5.17 -7.82 -6.19
CA GLU A 26 5.19 -7.92 -4.74
C GLU A 26 5.73 -6.61 -4.20
N ILE A 27 4.91 -5.88 -3.44
CA ILE A 27 5.35 -4.62 -2.85
C ILE A 27 6.50 -4.96 -1.91
N PRO A 28 7.72 -4.44 -2.15
CA PRO A 28 8.85 -4.72 -1.30
C PRO A 28 8.55 -4.36 0.16
N GLY A 29 8.94 -5.24 1.09
CA GLY A 29 8.62 -5.06 2.50
C GLY A 29 9.11 -3.74 3.11
N HIS A 30 10.19 -3.15 2.58
CA HIS A 30 10.70 -1.85 3.02
C HIS A 30 9.77 -0.68 2.66
N LEU A 31 8.93 -0.83 1.63
CA LEU A 31 7.98 0.19 1.19
C LEU A 31 6.65 0.15 1.96
N LEU A 32 6.27 -1.02 2.49
CA LEU A 32 4.96 -1.22 3.15
C LEU A 32 4.71 -0.23 4.29
N ARG A 33 5.73 0.09 5.09
CA ARG A 33 5.59 1.06 6.18
C ARG A 33 5.30 2.48 5.66
N THR A 34 5.96 2.89 4.59
CA THR A 34 5.75 4.20 3.97
C THR A 34 4.38 4.26 3.32
N LEU A 35 3.99 3.21 2.60
CA LEU A 35 2.70 3.09 1.95
C LEU A 35 1.54 3.13 2.96
N ALA A 36 1.62 2.34 4.03
CA ALA A 36 0.59 2.29 5.08
C ALA A 36 0.42 3.65 5.78
N LEU A 37 1.53 4.36 6.04
CA LEU A 37 1.48 5.69 6.65
C LEU A 37 0.79 6.71 5.75
N VAL A 38 1.13 6.72 4.44
CA VAL A 38 0.46 7.61 3.48
C VAL A 38 -1.02 7.24 3.35
N ALA A 39 -1.36 5.96 3.22
CA ALA A 39 -2.74 5.49 3.11
C ALA A 39 -3.61 5.91 4.32
N HIS A 40 -3.04 5.90 5.52
CA HIS A 40 -3.71 6.30 6.74
C HIS A 40 -3.86 7.83 6.88
N GLU A 41 -2.81 8.59 6.53
CA GLU A 41 -2.71 10.04 6.77
C GLU A 41 -3.00 10.90 5.52
N GLN A 42 -3.39 10.29 4.40
CA GLN A 42 -3.62 11.04 3.16
C GLN A 42 -4.67 12.14 3.34
N PRO A 43 -4.68 13.18 2.49
CA PRO A 43 -3.55 13.60 1.69
C PRO A 43 -2.37 14.04 2.58
N MET A 44 -1.19 13.44 2.38
CA MET A 44 -0.02 13.66 3.24
C MET A 44 1.06 14.42 2.48
N LEU A 45 1.61 15.49 3.07
CA LEU A 45 2.72 16.20 2.43
C LEU A 45 3.99 15.36 2.44
N GLN A 46 4.69 15.28 1.31
CA GLN A 46 5.98 14.57 1.23
C GLN A 46 7.02 15.15 2.20
N SER A 47 6.97 16.48 2.45
CA SER A 47 7.81 17.14 3.44
C SER A 47 7.51 16.71 4.87
N GLU A 48 6.26 16.37 5.19
CA GLU A 48 5.84 15.82 6.47
C GLU A 48 6.27 14.36 6.62
N LEU A 49 6.05 13.56 5.57
CA LEU A 49 6.48 12.16 5.53
C LEU A 49 7.99 12.06 5.77
N LYS A 50 8.78 12.94 5.16
CA LYS A 50 10.22 13.08 5.42
C LYS A 50 10.52 13.36 6.90
N ARG A 51 9.80 14.27 7.55
CA ARG A 51 10.01 14.58 8.98
C ARG A 51 9.73 13.39 9.89
N ARG A 52 8.74 12.56 9.55
CA ARG A 52 8.34 11.38 10.35
C ARG A 52 9.25 10.16 10.14
N MET A 53 9.73 9.92 8.92
CA MET A 53 10.45 8.68 8.54
C MET A 53 11.90 8.87 8.09
N GLY A 54 12.38 10.10 7.93
CA GLY A 54 13.76 10.43 7.55
C GLY A 54 13.99 10.52 6.04
N ASP A 55 15.26 10.55 5.63
CA ASP A 55 15.66 10.88 4.25
C ASP A 55 15.34 9.80 3.21
N ARG A 56 15.30 8.51 3.60
CA ARG A 56 15.01 7.36 2.70
C ARG A 56 13.59 7.37 2.11
N VAL A 57 12.71 8.21 2.64
CA VAL A 57 11.34 8.40 2.16
C VAL A 57 11.29 8.81 0.69
N TYR A 58 12.24 9.62 0.21
CA TYR A 58 12.21 10.06 -1.18
C TYR A 58 12.36 8.91 -2.16
N GLU A 59 13.25 7.96 -1.84
CA GLU A 59 13.45 6.72 -2.60
C GLU A 59 12.17 5.88 -2.55
N HIS A 60 11.62 5.67 -1.34
CA HIS A 60 10.39 4.88 -1.16
C HIS A 60 9.20 5.47 -1.93
N VAL A 61 9.03 6.79 -1.91
CA VAL A 61 7.96 7.48 -2.66
C VAL A 61 8.18 7.30 -4.16
N GLY A 62 9.43 7.37 -4.64
CA GLY A 62 9.74 7.09 -6.04
C GLY A 62 9.32 5.68 -6.46
N GLU A 63 9.77 4.66 -5.71
CA GLU A 63 9.41 3.26 -5.95
C GLU A 63 7.90 3.04 -5.90
N LEU A 64 7.20 3.63 -4.93
CA LEU A 64 5.74 3.50 -4.81
C LEU A 64 4.96 4.21 -5.93
N LEU A 65 5.49 5.30 -6.49
CA LEU A 65 4.93 5.95 -7.67
C LEU A 65 5.15 5.09 -8.92
N GLU A 66 6.32 4.47 -9.06
CA GLU A 66 6.63 3.54 -10.18
C GLU A 66 5.77 2.28 -10.15
N LEU A 67 5.49 1.76 -8.95
CA LEU A 67 4.55 0.66 -8.72
C LEU A 67 3.08 1.07 -8.91
N GLY A 68 2.79 2.36 -9.07
CA GLY A 68 1.44 2.88 -9.22
C GLY A 68 0.60 2.83 -7.93
N MET A 69 1.23 2.63 -6.77
CA MET A 69 0.55 2.54 -5.47
C MET A 69 0.25 3.92 -4.87
N LEU A 70 1.05 4.92 -5.24
CA LEU A 70 0.84 6.31 -4.85
C LEU A 70 0.59 7.18 -6.08
N GLU A 71 -0.10 8.28 -5.85
CA GLU A 71 -0.14 9.44 -6.71
C GLU A 71 0.36 10.67 -5.96
N ARG A 72 0.77 11.69 -6.71
CA ARG A 72 1.23 12.95 -6.14
C ARG A 72 0.63 14.14 -6.88
N GLU A 73 0.19 15.13 -6.10
CA GLU A 73 -0.28 16.40 -6.62
C GLU A 73 0.59 17.54 -6.08
N ARG A 74 0.84 18.56 -6.90
CA ARG A 74 1.64 19.72 -6.48
C ARG A 74 0.86 20.53 -5.45
N SER A 75 1.41 20.66 -4.24
CA SER A 75 0.86 21.49 -3.17
C SER A 75 1.88 22.54 -2.73
N GLY A 76 1.77 23.72 -3.35
CA GLY A 76 2.69 24.85 -3.14
C GLY A 76 4.15 24.51 -3.50
N ARG A 77 5.01 24.42 -2.48
CA ARG A 77 6.45 24.09 -2.59
C ARG A 77 6.75 22.60 -2.38
N SER A 78 5.74 21.77 -2.13
CA SER A 78 5.87 20.34 -1.90
C SER A 78 4.84 19.55 -2.73
N PHE A 79 4.71 18.26 -2.45
CA PHE A 79 3.74 17.36 -3.07
C PHE A 79 2.84 16.78 -2.00
N ALA A 80 1.53 16.75 -2.25
CA ALA A 80 0.58 15.97 -1.48
C ALA A 80 0.54 14.55 -2.07
N LEU A 81 0.63 13.54 -1.22
CA LEU A 81 0.66 12.13 -1.55
C LEU A 81 -0.66 11.47 -1.14
N SER A 82 -1.19 10.63 -2.01
CA SER A 82 -2.40 9.82 -1.80
C SER A 82 -2.20 8.44 -2.40
N VAL A 83 -2.93 7.43 -1.91
CA VAL A 83 -3.01 6.12 -2.56
C VAL A 83 -3.93 6.15 -3.77
N THR A 84 -3.60 5.33 -4.75
CA THR A 84 -4.37 5.16 -5.99
C THR A 84 -5.45 4.08 -5.85
N GLU A 85 -6.27 3.93 -6.88
CA GLU A 85 -7.21 2.79 -6.98
C GLU A 85 -6.47 1.44 -7.05
N ALA A 86 -5.24 1.40 -7.58
CA ALA A 86 -4.45 0.18 -7.65
C ALA A 86 -4.04 -0.34 -6.25
N PHE A 87 -3.87 0.56 -5.29
CA PHE A 87 -3.70 0.18 -3.89
C PHE A 87 -4.94 -0.55 -3.36
N ASP A 88 -6.12 0.01 -3.61
CA ASP A 88 -7.38 -0.59 -3.14
C ASP A 88 -7.59 -1.98 -3.77
N GLU A 89 -7.32 -2.13 -5.07
CA GLU A 89 -7.37 -3.42 -5.77
C GLU A 89 -6.35 -4.42 -5.21
N TYR A 90 -5.11 -3.98 -4.95
CA TYR A 90 -4.04 -4.83 -4.40
C TYR A 90 -4.38 -5.36 -3.01
N PHE A 91 -4.92 -4.51 -2.13
CA PHE A 91 -5.25 -4.87 -0.75
C PHE A 91 -6.69 -5.39 -0.58
N GLY A 92 -7.48 -5.44 -1.65
CA GLY A 92 -8.88 -5.87 -1.61
C GLY A 92 -9.78 -4.93 -0.80
N ILE A 93 -9.47 -3.63 -0.80
CA ILE A 93 -10.20 -2.61 -0.05
C ILE A 93 -11.40 -2.15 -0.87
N ILE A 94 -12.61 -2.39 -0.37
CA ILE A 94 -13.85 -1.91 -0.97
C ILE A 94 -14.29 -0.68 -0.18
N ALA A 95 -13.78 0.49 -0.54
CA ALA A 95 -14.12 1.74 0.11
C ALA A 95 -14.36 2.82 -0.95
N ALA A 96 -15.51 3.47 -0.88
CA ALA A 96 -15.87 4.57 -1.78
C ALA A 96 -15.31 5.91 -1.29
N THR A 97 -15.02 6.01 0.01
CA THR A 97 -14.56 7.23 0.66
C THR A 97 -13.23 7.00 1.38
N GLN A 98 -12.49 8.10 1.56
CA GLN A 98 -11.28 8.08 2.37
C GLN A 98 -11.54 7.66 3.82
N ALA A 99 -12.68 8.05 4.40
CA ALA A 99 -13.05 7.66 5.76
C ALA A 99 -13.23 6.14 5.88
N GLU A 100 -13.84 5.49 4.89
CA GLU A 100 -13.97 4.03 4.84
C GLU A 100 -12.61 3.34 4.66
N ARG A 101 -11.75 3.86 3.77
CA ARG A 101 -10.37 3.34 3.62
C ARG A 101 -9.60 3.43 4.92
N ARG A 102 -9.66 4.58 5.58
CA ARG A 102 -9.01 4.78 6.87
C ARG A 102 -9.58 3.84 7.94
N ALA A 103 -10.89 3.68 8.02
CA ALA A 103 -11.51 2.75 8.96
C ALA A 103 -11.10 1.29 8.70
N PHE A 104 -11.02 0.88 7.43
CA PHE A 104 -10.51 -0.44 7.05
C PHE A 104 -9.05 -0.61 7.48
N LEU A 105 -8.21 0.39 7.22
CA LEU A 105 -6.82 0.38 7.64
C LEU A 105 -6.69 0.37 9.17
N GLU A 106 -7.49 1.12 9.91
CA GLU A 106 -7.50 1.12 11.37
C GLU A 106 -7.96 -0.24 11.93
N GLN A 107 -8.92 -0.93 11.28
CA GLN A 107 -9.31 -2.30 11.63
C GLN A 107 -8.22 -3.32 11.28
N ALA A 108 -7.49 -3.11 10.18
CA ALA A 108 -6.36 -3.95 9.80
C ALA A 108 -5.11 -3.69 10.67
N LEU A 109 -4.97 -2.48 11.19
CA LEU A 109 -3.83 -2.01 12.01
C LEU A 109 -4.12 -2.07 13.53
N GLY A 110 -5.35 -2.33 13.95
CA GLY A 110 -5.76 -2.41 15.36
C GLY A 110 -6.69 -3.60 15.62
N ALA A 111 -6.46 -4.46 16.61
CA ALA A 111 -5.43 -4.44 17.67
C ALA A 111 -5.44 -5.85 18.35
N PRO A 112 -4.55 -6.17 19.32
CA PRO A 112 -4.02 -5.29 20.37
C PRO A 112 -2.70 -4.59 20.06
#